data_AF-A0A3C0NWC7-F1
#
_entry.id   AF-A0A3C0NWC7-F1
#
_cell.length_a   1.000
_cell.length_b   1.000
_cell.length_c   1.000
_cell.angle_alpha   90.00
_cell.angle_beta   90.00
_cell.angle_gamma   90.00
#
_symmetry.space_group_name_H-M   'P 1'
#
loop_
_entity.id
_entity.type
_entity.pdbx_description
1 polymer ?
#
loop_
_entity_poly.entity_id
_entity_poly.type
_entity_poly.pdbx_seq_one_letter_code
_entity_poly.pdbx_strand_id
1 'polypeptide(L)'
;MDKQTRILKIEEIINREKGNPFGMLEIPWQDTLQSMQVYKIPLAYLVYNKYNGRILSRTKSLEKQNHSIDVETEEGKKQIEQLLWDSKEDRNKKTEKDLDDFGQKKVGIITRDGIIIDGNRRAMLLNRLGKVDYFKAVVLPVKLDENSIEIQKLETSFQMGE
;
A
#
# COMPACT_ATOMS: atom_id res chain seq x y z
N MET A 1 16.08 4.54 -1.47
CA MET A 1 15.87 4.54 -2.93
C MET A 1 15.06 5.77 -3.26
N ASP A 2 15.44 6.57 -4.26
CA ASP A 2 14.69 7.78 -4.61
C ASP A 2 13.38 7.46 -5.38
N LYS A 3 12.45 8.43 -5.38
CA LYS A 3 11.13 8.30 -5.99
C LYS A 3 11.19 8.00 -7.49
N GLN A 4 12.13 8.57 -8.25
CA GLN A 4 12.22 8.36 -9.70
C GLN A 4 12.67 6.93 -10.01
N THR A 5 13.73 6.47 -9.36
CA THR A 5 14.23 5.09 -9.48
C THR A 5 13.13 4.08 -9.14
N ARG A 6 12.32 4.35 -8.11
CA ARG A 6 11.20 3.49 -7.73
C ARG A 6 10.14 3.39 -8.83
N ILE A 7 9.74 4.53 -9.42
CA ILE A 7 8.75 4.56 -10.51
C ILE A 7 9.23 3.72 -11.69
N LEU A 8 10.48 3.92 -12.11
CA LEU A 8 11.08 3.18 -13.23
C LEU A 8 11.07 1.67 -12.97
N LYS A 9 11.45 1.24 -11.77
CA LYS A 9 11.46 -0.17 -11.38
C LYS A 9 10.07 -0.81 -11.34
N ILE A 10 9.07 -0.07 -10.89
CA ILE A 10 7.68 -0.54 -10.93
C ILE A 10 7.20 -0.67 -12.39
N GLU A 11 7.54 0.31 -13.22
CA GLU A 11 7.20 0.30 -14.64
C GLU A 11 7.89 -0.84 -15.41
N GLU A 12 9.15 -1.15 -15.09
CA GLU A 12 9.85 -2.32 -15.63
C GLU A 12 9.14 -3.63 -15.30
N ILE A 13 8.64 -3.79 -14.06
CA ILE A 13 7.87 -4.97 -13.65
C ILE A 13 6.58 -5.07 -14.47
N ILE A 14 5.85 -3.96 -14.61
CA ILE A 14 4.61 -3.89 -15.37
C ILE A 14 4.87 -4.28 -16.83
N ASN A 15 5.89 -3.71 -17.47
CA ASN A 15 6.21 -3.96 -18.87
C ASN A 15 6.66 -5.41 -19.10
N ARG A 16 7.46 -5.97 -18.17
CA ARG A 16 7.93 -7.36 -18.23
C ARG A 16 6.79 -8.36 -18.06
N GLU A 17 5.85 -8.07 -17.16
CA GLU A 17 4.78 -9.00 -16.78
C GLU A 17 3.44 -8.72 -17.48
N LYS A 18 3.37 -7.71 -18.36
CA LYS A 18 2.15 -7.29 -19.07
C LYS A 18 1.45 -8.44 -19.80
N GLY A 19 2.21 -9.39 -20.34
CA GLY A 19 1.71 -10.57 -21.06
C GLY A 19 1.35 -11.77 -20.16
N ASN A 20 1.77 -11.75 -18.89
CA ASN A 20 1.49 -12.81 -17.93
C ASN A 20 1.40 -12.20 -16.50
N PRO A 21 0.38 -11.36 -16.24
CA PRO A 21 0.20 -10.74 -14.93
C PRO A 21 -0.11 -11.82 -13.89
N PHE A 22 0.10 -11.51 -12.60
CA PHE A 22 -0.26 -12.43 -11.52
C PHE A 22 -1.77 -12.75 -11.51
N GLY A 23 -2.61 -11.79 -11.94
CA GLY A 23 -4.04 -11.96 -12.07
C GLY A 23 -4.72 -10.69 -12.54
N MET A 24 -6.04 -10.68 -12.48
CA MET A 24 -6.89 -9.52 -12.77
C MET A 24 -7.76 -9.22 -11.55
N LEU A 25 -8.02 -7.94 -11.28
CA LEU A 25 -8.93 -7.49 -10.25
C LEU A 25 -9.82 -6.38 -10.82
N GLU A 26 -11.13 -6.49 -10.63
CA GLU A 26 -12.05 -5.40 -10.92
C GLU A 26 -12.02 -4.40 -9.76
N ILE A 27 -11.70 -3.14 -10.08
CA ILE A 27 -11.70 -2.06 -9.09
C ILE A 27 -12.61 -0.92 -9.55
N PRO A 28 -13.37 -0.29 -8.64
CA PRO A 28 -14.14 0.91 -8.96
C PRO A 28 -13.17 2.10 -9.09
N TRP A 29 -12.83 2.49 -10.32
CA TRP A 29 -11.90 3.57 -10.62
C TRP A 29 -12.53 4.57 -11.61
N GLN A 30 -12.51 5.86 -11.28
CA GLN A 30 -13.10 6.93 -12.09
C GLN A 30 -14.59 6.67 -12.39
N ASP A 31 -15.36 6.35 -11.36
CA ASP A 31 -16.80 6.05 -11.42
C ASP A 31 -17.16 4.86 -12.35
N THR A 32 -16.19 4.02 -12.71
CA THR A 32 -16.37 2.81 -13.54
C THR A 32 -15.70 1.59 -12.92
N LEU A 33 -16.24 0.39 -13.13
CA LEU A 33 -15.53 -0.84 -12.79
C LEU A 33 -14.50 -1.14 -13.87
N GLN A 34 -13.22 -1.09 -13.50
CA GLN A 34 -12.10 -1.36 -14.41
C GLN A 34 -11.41 -2.65 -14.03
N SER A 35 -11.26 -3.56 -14.98
CA SER A 35 -10.46 -4.77 -14.82
C SER A 35 -8.98 -4.41 -14.97
N MET A 36 -8.23 -4.48 -13.89
CA MET A 36 -6.82 -4.09 -13.85
C MET A 36 -5.91 -5.29 -13.52
N GLN A 37 -4.72 -5.27 -14.09
CA GLN A 37 -3.71 -6.30 -13.90
C GLN A 37 -3.09 -6.21 -12.50
N VAL A 38 -2.88 -7.38 -11.91
CA VAL A 38 -2.24 -7.55 -10.60
C VAL A 38 -0.80 -7.98 -10.83
N TYR A 39 0.12 -7.36 -10.09
CA TYR A 39 1.55 -7.61 -10.17
C TYR A 39 2.12 -8.00 -8.81
N LYS A 40 3.26 -8.70 -8.82
CA LYS A 40 4.06 -8.91 -7.61
C LYS A 40 5.07 -7.78 -7.48
N ILE A 41 4.75 -6.79 -6.65
CA ILE A 41 5.60 -5.61 -6.45
C ILE A 41 6.51 -5.86 -5.25
N PRO A 42 7.85 -5.74 -5.37
CA PRO A 42 8.75 -5.87 -4.25
C PRO A 42 8.37 -4.94 -3.09
N LEU A 43 8.39 -5.44 -1.86
CA LEU A 43 8.04 -4.68 -0.65
C LEU A 43 8.98 -3.47 -0.46
N ALA A 44 10.22 -3.57 -0.94
CA ALA A 44 11.19 -2.47 -0.95
C ALA A 44 10.77 -1.30 -1.85
N TYR A 45 9.82 -1.50 -2.77
CA TYR A 45 9.31 -0.48 -3.69
C TYR A 45 8.00 0.12 -3.19
N LEU A 46 7.57 -0.20 -1.97
CA LEU A 46 6.34 0.32 -1.41
C LEU A 46 6.62 1.43 -0.42
N VAL A 47 5.74 2.44 -0.43
CA VAL A 47 5.72 3.54 0.52
C VAL A 47 4.38 3.51 1.24
N TYR A 48 4.42 3.55 2.57
CA TYR A 48 3.20 3.62 3.35
C TYR A 48 2.49 4.95 3.17
N ASN A 49 1.19 4.92 2.92
CA ASN A 49 0.38 6.13 2.95
C ASN A 49 0.16 6.59 4.39
N LYS A 50 0.91 7.62 4.83
CA LYS A 50 0.80 8.21 6.17
C LYS A 50 -0.54 8.89 6.47
N TYR A 51 -1.33 9.19 5.43
CA TYR A 51 -2.65 9.81 5.54
C TYR A 51 -3.81 8.82 5.36
N ASN A 52 -3.54 7.51 5.40
CA ASN A 52 -4.58 6.49 5.42
C ASN A 52 -5.52 6.68 6.62
N GLY A 53 -6.83 6.45 6.41
CA GLY A 53 -7.88 6.74 7.39
C GLY A 53 -7.67 6.12 8.78
N ARG A 54 -6.97 4.98 8.88
CA ARG A 54 -6.72 4.29 10.16
C ARG A 54 -5.74 5.02 11.08
N ILE A 55 -4.76 5.74 10.52
CA ILE A 55 -3.70 6.42 11.27
C ILE A 55 -3.72 7.94 11.09
N LEU A 56 -4.60 8.46 10.23
CA LEU A 56 -4.70 9.86 9.84
C LEU A 56 -4.69 10.84 11.04
N SER A 57 -5.50 10.58 12.06
CA SER A 57 -5.60 11.44 13.24
C SER A 57 -4.29 11.48 14.05
N ARG A 58 -3.64 10.32 14.22
CA ARG A 58 -2.36 10.21 14.93
C ARG A 58 -1.23 10.88 14.15
N THR A 59 -1.13 10.63 12.85
CA THR A 59 -0.15 11.29 11.96
C THR A 59 -0.28 12.81 12.03
N LYS A 60 -1.51 13.35 11.88
CA LYS A 60 -1.75 14.80 11.96
C LYS A 60 -1.43 15.39 13.33
N SER A 61 -1.66 14.64 14.41
CA SER A 61 -1.33 15.09 15.77
C SER A 61 0.18 15.23 15.96
N LEU A 62 0.97 14.28 15.44
CA LEU A 62 2.43 14.34 15.50
C LEU A 62 2.98 15.52 14.67
N GLU A 63 2.48 15.70 13.44
CA GLU A 63 2.89 16.80 12.58
C GLU A 63 2.59 18.18 13.22
N LYS A 64 1.46 18.32 13.93
CA LYS A 64 1.14 19.54 14.70
C LYS A 64 2.08 19.81 15.87
N GLN A 65 2.73 18.78 16.39
CA GLN A 65 3.74 18.89 17.45
C GLN A 65 5.15 19.06 16.86
N ASN A 66 5.28 19.49 15.60
CA ASN A 66 6.54 19.59 14.85
C ASN A 66 7.30 18.26 14.68
N HIS A 67 6.60 17.12 14.80
CA HIS A 67 7.16 15.81 14.48
C HIS A 67 6.71 15.40 13.07
N SER A 68 7.47 15.82 12.05
CA SER A 68 7.21 15.42 10.67
C SER A 68 7.68 13.99 10.43
N ILE A 69 6.80 13.14 9.90
CA ILE A 69 7.14 11.78 9.48
C ILE A 69 7.49 11.80 7.98
N ASP A 70 8.76 11.52 7.68
CA ASP A 70 9.24 11.31 6.31
C ASP A 70 9.19 9.84 5.94
N VAL A 71 8.17 9.46 5.18
CA VAL A 71 7.90 8.07 4.77
C VAL A 71 8.93 7.48 3.81
N GLU A 72 9.81 8.31 3.24
CA GLU A 72 10.89 7.88 2.34
C GLU A 72 12.15 7.45 3.10
N THR A 73 12.23 7.74 4.41
CA THR A 73 13.33 7.33 5.29
C THR A 73 12.99 6.05 6.04
N GLU A 74 14.02 5.30 6.44
CA GLU A 74 13.84 4.09 7.25
C GLU A 74 13.23 4.42 8.62
N GLU A 75 13.58 5.57 9.20
CA GLU A 75 13.03 6.06 10.45
C GLU A 75 11.53 6.36 10.33
N GLY A 76 11.14 7.13 9.31
CA GLY A 76 9.72 7.46 9.13
C GLY A 76 8.89 6.25 8.69
N LYS A 77 9.46 5.33 7.91
CA LYS A 77 8.84 4.03 7.63
C LYS A 77 8.52 3.27 8.91
N LYS A 78 9.49 3.12 9.83
CA LYS A 78 9.30 2.47 11.14
C LYS A 78 8.25 3.18 11.98
N GLN A 79 8.22 4.52 11.97
CA GLN A 79 7.19 5.28 12.66
C GLN A 79 5.79 4.95 12.14
N ILE A 80 5.61 4.88 10.82
CA ILE A 80 4.32 4.49 10.23
C ILE A 80 3.97 3.04 10.56
N GLU A 81 4.92 2.11 10.50
CA GLU A 81 4.69 0.72 10.89
C GLU A 81 4.22 0.61 12.34
N GLN A 82 4.81 1.37 13.26
CA GLN A 82 4.41 1.44 14.66
C GLN A 82 2.99 2.00 14.80
N LEU A 83 2.66 3.10 14.12
CA LEU A 83 1.31 3.67 14.13
C LEU A 83 0.27 2.68 13.59
N LEU A 84 0.61 1.92 12.55
CA LEU A 84 -0.25 0.88 11.99
C LEU A 84 -0.43 -0.29 12.96
N TRP A 85 0.64 -0.70 13.65
CA TRP A 85 0.60 -1.74 14.68
C TRP A 85 -0.34 -1.34 15.83
N ASP A 86 -0.10 -0.17 16.40
CA ASP A 86 -0.83 0.38 17.55
C ASP A 86 -2.26 0.80 17.23
N SER A 87 -2.62 0.90 15.94
CA SER A 87 -3.98 1.26 15.55
C SER A 87 -4.98 0.17 15.94
N LYS A 88 -4.60 -1.11 15.80
CA LYS A 88 -5.43 -2.30 16.07
C LYS A 88 -4.56 -3.56 16.25
N GLU A 89 -3.82 -3.64 17.36
CA GLU A 89 -2.89 -4.75 17.65
C GLU A 89 -3.54 -6.15 17.56
N ASP A 90 -4.69 -6.37 18.21
CA ASP A 90 -5.36 -7.68 18.20
C ASP A 90 -5.73 -8.15 16.79
N ARG A 91 -6.23 -7.22 15.96
CA ARG A 91 -6.53 -7.52 14.56
C ARG A 91 -5.26 -7.74 13.75
N ASN A 92 -4.17 -7.03 14.07
CA ASN A 92 -2.88 -7.23 13.40
C ASN A 92 -2.33 -8.63 13.66
N LYS A 93 -2.31 -9.09 14.92
CA LYS A 93 -1.88 -10.46 15.26
C LYS A 93 -2.67 -11.53 14.53
N LYS A 94 -3.99 -11.36 14.42
CA LYS A 94 -4.83 -12.29 13.65
C LYS A 94 -4.46 -12.29 12.16
N THR A 95 -4.35 -11.11 11.55
CA THR A 95 -3.95 -10.98 10.14
C THR A 95 -2.53 -11.48 9.89
N GLU A 96 -1.60 -11.29 10.84
CA GLU A 96 -0.23 -11.77 10.77
C GLU A 96 -0.21 -13.29 10.70
N LYS A 97 -0.95 -13.98 11.58
CA LYS A 97 -1.12 -15.42 11.52
C LYS A 97 -1.75 -15.89 10.21
N ASP A 98 -2.80 -15.23 9.75
CA ASP A 98 -3.45 -15.57 8.47
C ASP A 98 -2.49 -15.41 7.27
N LEU A 99 -1.63 -14.40 7.30
CA LEU A 99 -0.58 -14.20 6.29
C LEU A 99 0.54 -15.24 6.43
N ASP A 100 0.86 -15.66 7.64
CA ASP A 100 1.88 -16.66 7.92
C ASP A 100 1.49 -18.05 7.41
N ASP A 101 0.23 -18.42 7.62
CA ASP A 101 -0.34 -19.73 7.31
C ASP A 101 -0.70 -19.85 5.81
N PHE A 102 -1.19 -18.78 5.19
CA PHE A 102 -1.80 -18.85 3.85
C PHE A 102 -1.24 -17.84 2.84
N GLY A 103 -0.35 -16.95 3.26
CA GLY A 103 0.12 -15.84 2.45
C GLY A 103 -0.95 -14.78 2.14
N GLN A 104 -0.62 -13.89 1.22
CA GLN A 104 -1.53 -12.80 0.82
C GLN A 104 -2.71 -13.34 -0.03
N LYS A 105 -3.91 -13.35 0.58
CA LYS A 105 -5.19 -13.73 -0.05
C LYS A 105 -5.83 -12.57 -0.83
N LYS A 106 -5.92 -11.39 -0.21
CA LYS A 106 -6.47 -10.17 -0.84
C LYS A 106 -5.37 -9.35 -1.50
N VAL A 107 -5.59 -8.96 -2.75
CA VAL A 107 -4.73 -8.04 -3.51
C VAL A 107 -4.82 -6.63 -2.89
N GLY A 108 -3.73 -5.87 -2.93
CA GLY A 108 -3.70 -4.46 -2.52
C GLY A 108 -3.74 -3.51 -3.71
N ILE A 109 -3.70 -2.21 -3.43
CA ILE A 109 -3.70 -1.18 -4.46
C ILE A 109 -2.59 -0.20 -4.15
N ILE A 110 -1.78 0.12 -5.15
CA ILE A 110 -0.70 1.10 -5.06
C ILE A 110 -0.79 2.11 -6.19
N THR A 111 -0.22 3.29 -6.00
CA THR A 111 0.03 4.26 -7.07
C THR A 111 1.25 3.86 -7.90
N ARG A 112 1.43 4.48 -9.07
CA ARG A 112 2.61 4.24 -9.93
C ARG A 112 3.93 4.61 -9.26
N ASP A 113 3.90 5.51 -8.27
CA ASP A 113 5.05 5.89 -7.45
C ASP A 113 5.19 5.07 -6.17
N GLY A 114 4.48 3.94 -6.04
CA GLY A 114 4.67 2.96 -4.99
C GLY A 114 3.92 3.24 -3.69
N ILE A 115 3.09 4.27 -3.63
CA ILE A 115 2.34 4.60 -2.41
C ILE A 115 1.15 3.66 -2.29
N ILE A 116 1.04 3.01 -1.13
CA ILE A 116 -0.02 2.05 -0.86
C ILE A 116 -1.33 2.78 -0.57
N ILE A 117 -2.35 2.55 -1.41
CA ILE A 117 -3.70 3.07 -1.23
C ILE A 117 -4.53 2.11 -0.38
N ASP A 118 -4.47 0.82 -0.72
CA ASP A 118 -5.08 -0.26 0.06
C ASP A 118 -4.05 -1.33 0.44
N GLY A 119 -4.12 -1.76 1.70
CA GLY A 119 -3.27 -2.81 2.23
C GLY A 119 -2.07 -2.34 3.06
N ASN A 120 -2.03 -1.10 3.58
CA ASN A 120 -0.97 -0.60 4.48
C ASN A 120 -0.59 -1.61 5.58
N ARG A 121 -1.61 -2.12 6.30
CA ARG A 121 -1.42 -3.11 7.39
C ARG A 121 -0.87 -4.43 6.86
N ARG A 122 -1.38 -4.92 5.72
CA ARG A 122 -0.89 -6.17 5.09
C ARG A 122 0.56 -6.03 4.66
N ALA A 123 0.95 -4.93 4.02
CA ALA A 123 2.32 -4.67 3.62
C ALA A 123 3.27 -4.57 4.83
N MET A 124 2.85 -3.92 5.92
CA MET A 124 3.60 -3.90 7.19
C MET A 124 3.79 -5.29 7.78
N LEU A 125 2.74 -6.11 7.84
CA LEU A 125 2.83 -7.46 8.38
C LEU A 125 3.69 -8.38 7.48
N LEU A 126 3.61 -8.25 6.16
CA LEU A 126 4.47 -8.97 5.23
C LEU A 126 5.96 -8.61 5.42
N ASN A 127 6.28 -7.32 5.60
CA ASN A 127 7.63 -6.87 5.94
C ASN A 127 8.13 -7.48 7.26
N ARG A 128 7.27 -7.54 8.28
CA ARG A 128 7.61 -8.13 9.59
C ARG A 128 7.84 -9.64 9.53
N LEU A 129 7.04 -10.36 8.76
CA LEU A 129 7.14 -11.82 8.62
C LEU A 129 8.39 -12.23 7.83
N GLY A 130 8.83 -11.43 6.85
CA GLY A 130 10.05 -11.68 6.08
C GLY A 130 10.04 -12.97 5.23
N LYS A 131 8.89 -13.66 5.12
CA LYS A 131 8.75 -14.90 4.34
C LYS A 131 8.68 -14.67 2.83
N VAL A 132 8.22 -13.49 2.42
CA VAL A 132 8.09 -13.07 1.02
C VAL A 132 8.60 -11.65 0.89
N ASP A 133 9.17 -11.34 -0.26
CA ASP A 133 9.75 -10.03 -0.60
C ASP A 133 8.84 -9.20 -1.50
N TYR A 134 7.62 -9.65 -1.78
CA TYR A 134 6.67 -9.00 -2.67
C TYR A 134 5.27 -8.82 -2.06
N PHE A 135 4.54 -7.88 -2.64
CA PHE A 135 3.14 -7.57 -2.37
C PHE A 135 2.34 -7.70 -3.66
N LYS A 136 1.24 -8.46 -3.63
CA LYS A 136 0.33 -8.60 -4.76
C LYS A 136 -0.53 -7.34 -4.82
N ALA A 137 -0.36 -6.52 -5.86
CA ALA A 137 -1.09 -5.26 -5.96
C ALA A 137 -1.47 -4.90 -7.40
N VAL A 138 -2.59 -4.19 -7.53
CA VAL A 138 -2.89 -3.38 -8.71
C VAL A 138 -2.08 -2.09 -8.64
N VAL A 139 -1.51 -1.69 -9.78
CA VAL A 139 -0.80 -0.41 -9.90
C VAL A 139 -1.68 0.58 -10.66
N LEU A 140 -2.10 1.65 -9.98
CA LEU A 140 -2.87 2.71 -10.59
C LEU A 140 -1.96 3.61 -11.45
N PRO A 141 -2.41 4.07 -12.64
CA PRO A 141 -1.61 4.91 -13.53
C PRO A 141 -1.54 6.38 -13.07
N VAL A 142 -1.61 6.64 -11.76
CA VAL A 142 -1.57 7.98 -11.15
C VAL A 142 -0.58 8.00 -9.99
N LYS A 143 -0.02 9.17 -9.68
CA LYS A 143 0.64 9.41 -8.39
C LYS A 143 -0.36 9.91 -7.34
N LEU A 144 -0.01 9.81 -6.06
CA LEU A 144 -0.88 10.28 -4.97
C LEU A 144 -1.21 11.78 -5.06
N ASP A 145 -0.23 12.59 -5.43
CA ASP A 145 -0.33 14.05 -5.55
C ASP A 145 -1.12 14.50 -6.78
N GLU A 146 -1.20 13.67 -7.82
CA GLU A 146 -1.88 14.00 -9.08
C GLU A 146 -3.40 13.80 -9.00
N ASN A 147 -3.89 12.90 -8.13
CA ASN A 147 -5.31 12.54 -8.11
C ASN A 147 -5.83 12.17 -6.70
N SER A 148 -5.57 13.05 -5.74
CA SER A 148 -5.88 12.81 -4.31
C SER A 148 -7.37 12.55 -4.02
N ILE A 149 -8.28 13.19 -4.75
CA ILE A 149 -9.74 13.02 -4.58
C ILE A 149 -10.17 11.61 -4.99
N GLU A 150 -9.79 11.15 -6.18
CA GLU A 150 -10.18 9.83 -6.70
C GLU A 150 -9.56 8.70 -5.87
N ILE A 151 -8.32 8.89 -5.43
CA ILE A 151 -7.64 7.95 -4.52
C ILE A 151 -8.36 7.86 -3.18
N GLN A 152 -8.82 8.98 -2.63
CA GLN A 152 -9.56 8.98 -1.36
C GLN A 152 -10.95 8.33 -1.51
N LYS A 153 -11.64 8.54 -2.64
CA LYS A 153 -12.89 7.83 -2.97
C LYS A 153 -12.63 6.33 -3.05
N LEU A 154 -11.58 5.91 -3.76
CA LEU A 154 -11.19 4.51 -3.90
C LEU A 154 -10.91 3.89 -2.52
N GLU A 155 -10.10 4.54 -1.70
CA GLU A 155 -9.80 4.09 -0.33
C GLU A 155 -11.09 3.92 0.49
N THR A 156 -12.03 4.86 0.38
CA THR A 156 -13.31 4.81 1.10
C THR A 156 -14.17 3.62 0.65
N SER A 157 -14.27 3.38 -0.67
CA SER A 157 -15.01 2.24 -1.23
C SER A 157 -14.49 0.90 -0.73
N PHE A 158 -13.17 0.72 -0.68
CA PHE A 158 -12.56 -0.50 -0.16
C PHE A 158 -12.65 -0.62 1.38
N GLN A 159 -12.73 0.49 2.11
CA GLN A 159 -12.97 0.47 3.57
C GLN A 159 -14.41 0.08 3.93
N MET A 160 -15.40 0.40 3.09
CA MET A 160 -16.81 0.05 3.32
C MET A 160 -17.16 -1.38 2.89
N GLY A 161 -16.39 -1.95 1.96
CA GLY A 161 -16.55 -3.34 1.52
C GLY A 161 -15.81 -4.39 2.38
N GLU A 162 -15.13 -3.98 3.45
CA GLU A 162 -14.35 -4.84 4.35
C GLU A 162 -14.98 -5.01 5.74
#